data_AF-A0A2L2BLV8-F1
#
_entry.id   AF-A0A2L2BLV8-F1
#
_cell.length_a   1.000
_cell.length_b   1.000
_cell.length_c   1.000
_cell.angle_alpha   90.00
_cell.angle_beta   90.00
_cell.angle_gamma   90.00
#
_symmetry.space_group_name_H-M   'P 1'
#
loop_
_entity.id
_entity.type
_entity.pdbx_description
1 polymer ?
#
loop_
_entity_poly.entity_id
_entity_poly.type
_entity_poly.pdbx_seq_one_letter_code
_entity_poly.pdbx_strand_id
1 'polypeptide(L)' 'HPSKNWGDVETLGNLDPEGEYIVSTRVRCGRSMEGYPFNPCLTEAQYK' A
#
# COMPACT_ATOMS: atom_id res chain seq x y z
N HIS A 1 17.50 2.44 4.70
CA HIS A 1 16.55 2.05 3.64
C HIS A 1 16.90 2.88 2.41
N PRO A 2 16.95 2.32 1.20
CA PRO A 2 17.12 3.12 0.00
C PRO A 2 15.93 4.09 -0.16
N SER A 3 16.14 5.17 -0.91
CA SER A 3 15.06 6.12 -1.23
C SER A 3 13.92 5.41 -1.95
N LYS A 4 12.69 5.80 -1.64
CA LYS A 4 11.49 5.27 -2.29
C LYS A 4 11.57 5.48 -3.81
N ASN A 5 11.48 4.40 -4.56
CA ASN A 5 11.37 4.40 -6.02
C ASN A 5 10.25 3.44 -6.44
N TRP A 6 9.34 3.89 -7.31
CA TRP A 6 8.24 3.06 -7.81
C TRP A 6 8.62 2.23 -9.05
N GLY A 7 9.77 2.53 -9.68
CA GLY A 7 10.17 1.92 -10.95
C GLY A 7 9.41 2.50 -12.14
N ASP A 8 9.55 1.85 -13.29
CA ASP A 8 8.81 2.16 -14.50
C ASP A 8 7.52 1.36 -14.57
N VAL A 9 6.38 2.04 -14.42
CA VAL A 9 5.05 1.41 -14.38
C VAL A 9 4.65 0.85 -15.74
N GLU A 10 5.20 1.38 -16.84
CA GLU A 10 4.91 0.92 -18.20
C GLU A 10 5.44 -0.50 -18.48
N THR A 11 6.32 -1.00 -17.60
CA THR A 11 6.80 -2.39 -17.66
C THR A 11 5.80 -3.41 -17.10
N LEU A 12 4.75 -2.95 -16.40
CA LEU A 12 3.74 -3.82 -15.82
C LEU A 12 2.71 -4.24 -16.89
N GLY A 13 2.61 -5.55 -17.14
CA GLY A 13 1.65 -6.13 -18.09
C GLY A 13 0.34 -6.60 -17.45
N ASN A 14 -0.63 -6.97 -18.30
CA ASN A 14 -1.84 -7.66 -17.84
C ASN A 14 -1.49 -9.06 -17.34
N LEU A 15 -1.95 -9.39 -16.13
CA LEU A 15 -1.68 -10.66 -15.46
C LEU A 15 -2.57 -11.81 -15.95
N ASP A 16 -3.70 -11.51 -16.59
CA ASP A 16 -4.61 -12.50 -17.16
C ASP A 16 -5.31 -11.91 -18.41
N PRO A 17 -4.65 -11.95 -19.58
CA PRO A 17 -5.21 -11.43 -20.82
C PRO A 17 -6.49 -12.15 -21.27
N GLU A 18 -6.58 -13.45 -20.99
CA GLU A 18 -7.70 -14.32 -21.38
C GLU A 18 -8.84 -14.29 -20.36
N GLY A 19 -8.58 -13.86 -19.12
CA GLY A 19 -9.61 -13.66 -18.09
C GLY A 19 -10.13 -14.95 -17.46
N GLU A 20 -9.36 -16.03 -17.53
CA GLU A 20 -9.78 -17.38 -17.13
C GLU A 20 -9.46 -17.69 -15.65
N TYR A 21 -8.63 -16.88 -14.99
CA TYR A 21 -8.02 -17.25 -13.70
C TYR A 21 -8.09 -16.16 -12.63
N ILE A 22 -7.91 -14.88 -12.98
CA ILE A 22 -7.78 -13.81 -11.99
C ILE A 22 -9.13 -13.17 -11.68
N VAL A 23 -9.59 -13.37 -10.44
CA VAL A 23 -10.79 -12.69 -9.92
C VAL A 23 -10.50 -11.25 -9.52
N SER A 24 -9.35 -10.98 -8.89
CA SER A 24 -8.91 -9.62 -8.55
C SER A 24 -7.40 -9.54 -8.25
N THR A 25 -6.81 -8.36 -8.44
CA THR A 25 -5.42 -8.04 -8.05
C THR A 25 -5.41 -6.86 -7.08
N ARG A 26 -4.63 -6.95 -5.98
CA ARG A 26 -4.57 -5.90 -4.96
C ARG A 26 -3.16 -5.67 -4.44
N VAL A 27 -2.72 -4.41 -4.46
CA VAL A 27 -1.45 -3.94 -3.86
C VAL A 27 -1.77 -2.89 -2.77
N ARG A 28 -1.03 -2.88 -1.66
CA ARG A 28 -1.21 -1.92 -0.57
C ARG A 28 0.13 -1.43 -0.01
N CYS A 29 0.14 -0.22 0.55
CA CYS A 29 1.27 0.34 1.28
C CYS A 29 0.79 0.89 2.63
N GLY A 30 1.65 0.84 3.65
CA GLY A 30 1.40 1.45 4.95
C GLY A 30 2.18 2.75 5.13
N ARG A 31 1.60 3.72 5.85
CA ARG A 31 2.26 4.95 6.31
C ARG A 31 1.80 5.23 7.75
N SER A 32 2.66 5.88 8.50
CA SER A 32 2.33 6.43 9.82
C SER A 32 2.27 7.94 9.71
N MET A 33 1.36 8.58 10.45
CA MET A 33 1.30 10.04 10.50
C MET A 33 2.35 10.57 11.45
N GLU A 34 3.12 11.56 11.01
CA GLU A 34 4.06 12.26 11.87
C GLU A 34 3.32 12.94 13.03
N GLY A 35 3.89 12.86 14.25
CA GLY A 35 3.27 13.38 15.47
C GLY A 35 2.25 12.44 16.14
N TYR A 36 1.89 11.33 15.50
CA TYR A 36 1.01 10.30 16.08
C TYR A 36 1.80 9.03 16.39
N PRO A 37 1.81 8.57 17.64
CA PRO A 37 2.48 7.32 17.97
C PRO A 37 1.70 6.11 17.42
N PHE A 38 2.27 4.92 17.55
CA PHE A 38 1.58 3.70 17.19
C PHE A 38 0.42 3.39 18.15
N ASN A 39 -0.47 2.51 17.70
CA ASN A 39 -1.73 2.16 18.37
C ASN A 39 -1.66 1.96 19.89
N PRO A 40 -0.64 1.32 20.49
CA PRO A 40 -0.56 1.15 21.94
C PRO A 40 -0.44 2.46 22.74
N CYS A 41 -0.01 3.55 22.10
CA CYS A 41 0.25 4.84 22.73
C CYS A 41 -0.70 5.95 22.22
N LEU A 42 -1.66 5.60 21.37
CA LEU A 42 -2.69 6.54 20.90
C LEU A 42 -3.81 6.64 21.93
N THR A 43 -4.23 7.87 22.21
CA THR A 43 -5.44 8.17 22.99
C THR A 43 -6.67 8.14 22.09
N GLU A 44 -7.87 7.96 22.66
CA GLU A 44 -9.13 7.97 21.90
C GLU A 44 -9.33 9.28 21.11
N ALA A 45 -8.89 10.42 21.66
CA ALA A 45 -8.93 11.72 21.01
C ALA A 45 -7.96 11.82 19.80
N GLN A 46 -6.91 11.01 19.76
CA GLN A 46 -5.97 10.95 18.63
C GLN A 46 -6.43 10.02 17.50
N TYR A 47 -7.43 9.15 17.75
CA TYR A 47 -8.06 8.32 16.72
C TYR A 47 -9.27 8.98 16.04
N LYS A 48 -9.89 9.97 16.69
CA LYS A 48 -11.07 10.70 16.19
C LYS A 48 -10.65 11.90 15.37
#